data_AF-A0A2L2LKW4-F1
#
_entry.id   AF-A0A2L2LKW4-F1
#
_cell.length_a   1.000
_cell.length_b   1.000
_cell.length_c   1.000
_cell.angle_alpha   90.00
_cell.angle_beta   90.00
_cell.angle_gamma   90.00
#
_symmetry.space_group_name_H-M   'P 1'
#
loop_
_entity.id
_entity.type
_entity.pdbx_description
1 polymer ?
#
loop_
_entity_poly.entity_id
_entity_poly.type
_entity_poly.pdbx_seq_one_letter_code
_entity_poly.pdbx_strand_id
1 'polypeptide(L)'
;MWAIVDNTELSIDAAHDCPASQGVIFAPGIRVLPEGSPLVLATLPVLDWNAELMNALRTTASPARPNCYAAVMMIDPFPLWEDLGDLLIDQGFAGVVNFPPASLVEVKQGQPSPQDGNTIEIDRMKWFHEIGLGLIYAASRPEEISTIELRLSGLLDAIVSVPVASLHTPISGSLLLECDPTINADRRGAPPILSLR
;
A
#
# COMPACT_ATOMS: atom_id res chain seq x y z
N MET A 1 5.03 -15.06 1.58
CA MET A 1 5.37 -14.18 0.46
C MET A 1 4.42 -13.00 0.49
N TRP A 2 4.90 -11.78 0.25
CA TRP A 2 4.08 -10.59 0.15
C TRP A 2 3.83 -10.23 -1.32
N ALA A 3 2.65 -9.71 -1.65
CA ALA A 3 2.33 -9.29 -3.01
C ALA A 3 1.27 -8.19 -3.03
N ILE A 4 1.33 -7.33 -4.04
CA ILE A 4 0.22 -6.47 -4.46
C ILE A 4 -0.57 -7.25 -5.50
N VAL A 5 -1.86 -7.46 -5.29
CA VAL A 5 -2.71 -8.30 -6.15
C VAL A 5 -3.97 -7.57 -6.56
N ASP A 6 -4.50 -7.94 -7.71
CA ASP A 6 -5.73 -7.36 -8.24
C ASP A 6 -7.02 -8.11 -7.82
N ASN A 7 -6.86 -9.28 -7.20
CA ASN A 7 -7.92 -10.14 -6.68
C ASN A 7 -7.52 -10.77 -5.34
N THR A 8 -8.42 -10.70 -4.35
CA THR A 8 -8.25 -11.30 -3.02
C THR A 8 -8.25 -12.85 -3.03
N GLU A 9 -8.68 -13.49 -4.12
CA GLU A 9 -8.77 -14.94 -4.24
C GLU A 9 -7.45 -15.65 -4.59
N LEU A 10 -6.40 -14.91 -5.00
CA LEU A 10 -5.11 -15.49 -5.35
C LEU A 10 -4.54 -16.33 -4.20
N SER A 11 -4.44 -17.65 -4.42
CA SER A 11 -3.80 -18.58 -3.49
C SER A 11 -2.30 -18.41 -3.55
N ILE A 12 -1.73 -17.73 -2.55
CA ILE A 12 -0.30 -17.83 -2.27
C ILE A 12 -0.11 -19.19 -1.59
N ASP A 13 0.55 -20.13 -2.26
CA ASP A 13 0.84 -21.45 -1.70
C ASP A 13 1.61 -21.27 -0.38
N ALA A 14 0.98 -21.70 0.71
CA ALA A 14 1.49 -21.61 2.07
C ALA A 14 2.61 -22.64 2.28
N ALA A 15 3.81 -22.33 1.78
CA ALA A 15 5.02 -23.05 2.12
C ALA A 15 6.04 -22.10 2.76
N HIS A 16 6.17 -22.24 4.10
CA HIS A 16 7.33 -22.01 4.97
C HIS A 16 7.04 -21.22 6.25
N ASP A 17 7.49 -21.82 7.36
CA ASP A 17 7.40 -21.40 8.76
C ASP A 17 8.10 -20.06 9.01
N CYS A 18 7.38 -18.96 8.80
CA CYS A 18 7.65 -17.74 9.53
C CYS A 18 6.30 -17.07 9.88
N PRO A 19 5.96 -16.90 11.17
CA PRO A 19 4.66 -16.38 11.59
C PRO A 19 4.39 -14.92 11.19
N ALA A 20 5.36 -14.23 10.59
CA ALA A 20 5.27 -12.87 10.06
C ALA A 20 5.34 -12.79 8.51
N SER A 21 5.25 -13.91 7.79
CA SER A 21 5.88 -14.01 6.46
C SER A 21 5.00 -13.87 5.23
N GLN A 22 3.68 -13.71 5.35
CA GLN A 22 2.79 -13.63 4.19
C GLN A 22 1.66 -12.61 4.43
N GLY A 23 1.48 -11.71 3.48
CA GLY A 23 0.45 -10.67 3.50
C GLY A 23 0.15 -10.23 2.08
N VAL A 24 -1.04 -9.68 1.87
CA VAL A 24 -1.51 -9.30 0.54
C VAL A 24 -1.97 -7.86 0.59
N ILE A 25 -1.52 -7.06 -0.38
CA ILE A 25 -2.04 -5.73 -0.64
C ILE A 25 -3.02 -5.86 -1.81
N PHE A 26 -4.30 -5.68 -1.53
CA PHE A 26 -5.36 -5.71 -2.53
C PHE A 26 -5.47 -4.36 -3.24
N ALA A 27 -5.19 -4.36 -4.54
CA ALA A 27 -5.14 -3.19 -5.40
C ALA A 27 -5.96 -3.44 -6.69
N PRO A 28 -7.30 -3.47 -6.60
CA PRO A 28 -8.16 -3.81 -7.74
C PRO A 28 -8.03 -2.85 -8.92
N GLY A 29 -7.56 -1.61 -8.69
CA GLY A 29 -7.27 -0.65 -9.75
C GLY A 29 -6.22 -1.14 -10.76
N ILE A 30 -5.31 -2.03 -10.35
CA ILE A 30 -4.30 -2.62 -11.25
C ILE A 30 -4.95 -3.39 -12.40
N ARG A 31 -6.07 -4.10 -12.13
CA ARG A 31 -6.80 -4.89 -13.14
C ARG A 31 -7.37 -4.05 -14.28
N VAL A 32 -7.67 -2.78 -14.01
CA VAL A 32 -8.30 -1.88 -15.00
C VAL A 32 -7.25 -1.33 -15.97
N LEU A 33 -5.99 -1.31 -15.57
CA LEU A 33 -4.88 -0.83 -16.41
C LEU A 33 -4.47 -1.91 -17.43
N PRO A 34 -3.96 -1.51 -18.62
CA PRO A 34 -3.59 -2.49 -19.64
C PRO A 34 -2.40 -3.35 -19.20
N GLU A 35 -2.59 -4.67 -19.16
CA GLU A 35 -1.56 -5.64 -18.81
C GLU A 35 -0.29 -5.44 -19.66
N GLY A 36 0.88 -5.60 -19.04
CA GLY A 36 2.18 -5.39 -19.67
C GLY A 36 2.60 -3.93 -19.82
N SER A 37 1.70 -2.96 -19.57
CA SER A 37 2.07 -1.54 -19.55
C SER A 37 2.86 -1.19 -18.29
N PRO A 38 3.67 -0.12 -18.32
CA PRO A 38 4.47 0.26 -17.15
C PRO A 38 3.59 0.73 -15.98
N LEU A 39 4.01 0.39 -14.74
CA LEU A 39 3.34 0.79 -13.50
C LEU A 39 3.16 2.30 -13.35
N VAL A 40 3.91 3.15 -14.06
CA VAL A 40 3.64 4.59 -14.13
C VAL A 40 2.19 4.93 -14.47
N LEU A 41 1.49 4.09 -15.24
CA LEU A 41 0.07 4.33 -15.54
C LEU A 41 -0.81 4.33 -14.27
N ALA A 42 -0.39 3.61 -13.22
CA ALA A 42 -1.06 3.62 -11.92
C ALA A 42 -1.02 5.00 -11.25
N THR A 43 -0.03 5.84 -11.55
CA THR A 43 0.12 7.16 -10.92
C THR A 43 -0.50 8.30 -11.72
N LEU A 44 -1.05 8.01 -12.90
CA LEU A 44 -1.67 8.99 -13.78
C LEU A 44 -3.17 9.13 -13.50
N PRO A 45 -3.80 10.28 -13.81
CA PRO A 45 -5.24 10.50 -13.65
C PRO A 45 -6.06 9.81 -14.75
N VAL A 46 -5.77 8.53 -15.01
CA VAL A 46 -6.48 7.68 -15.99
C VAL A 46 -7.48 6.74 -15.31
N LEU A 47 -7.41 6.64 -13.97
CA LEU A 47 -8.20 5.73 -13.15
C LEU A 47 -8.55 6.38 -11.81
N ASP A 48 -9.80 6.22 -11.38
CA ASP A 48 -10.22 6.51 -10.01
C ASP A 48 -9.96 5.28 -9.13
N TRP A 49 -8.85 5.32 -8.39
CA TRP A 49 -8.38 4.21 -7.57
C TRP A 49 -9.36 3.82 -6.46
N ASN A 50 -9.92 4.81 -5.78
CA ASN A 50 -10.76 4.56 -4.62
C ASN A 50 -12.17 4.15 -5.05
N ALA A 51 -12.69 4.65 -6.18
CA ALA A 51 -13.93 4.15 -6.76
C ALA A 51 -13.82 2.67 -7.17
N GLU A 52 -12.71 2.27 -7.80
CA GLU A 52 -12.48 0.86 -8.14
C GLU A 52 -12.35 -0.02 -6.90
N LEU A 53 -11.67 0.45 -5.85
CA LEU A 53 -11.62 -0.25 -4.57
C LEU A 53 -13.02 -0.42 -3.98
N MET A 54 -13.80 0.64 -3.86
CA MET A 54 -15.16 0.57 -3.32
C MET A 54 -16.06 -0.35 -4.15
N ASN A 55 -15.96 -0.31 -5.47
CA ASN A 55 -16.72 -1.20 -6.36
C ASN A 55 -16.33 -2.67 -6.13
N ALA A 56 -15.03 -2.95 -6.03
CA ALA A 56 -14.55 -4.28 -5.71
C ALA A 56 -15.08 -4.75 -4.34
N LEU A 57 -14.94 -3.94 -3.29
CA LEU A 57 -15.42 -4.27 -1.94
C LEU A 57 -16.92 -4.57 -1.89
N ARG A 58 -17.74 -3.86 -2.67
CA ARG A 58 -19.20 -4.08 -2.74
C ARG A 58 -19.60 -5.33 -3.52
N THR A 59 -18.72 -5.82 -4.40
CA THR A 59 -18.99 -7.00 -5.25
C THR A 59 -18.33 -8.27 -4.73
N THR A 60 -17.38 -8.15 -3.78
CA THR A 60 -16.75 -9.30 -3.12
C THR A 60 -17.77 -10.06 -2.27
N ALA A 61 -17.95 -11.35 -2.58
CA ALA A 61 -18.92 -12.21 -1.88
C ALA A 61 -18.39 -12.78 -0.55
N SER A 62 -17.07 -12.73 -0.33
CA SER A 62 -16.41 -13.30 0.85
C SER A 62 -15.58 -12.26 1.59
N PRO A 63 -15.54 -12.28 2.93
CA PRO A 63 -14.61 -11.46 3.68
C PRO A 63 -13.17 -11.65 3.22
N ALA A 64 -12.37 -10.61 3.35
CA ALA A 64 -10.95 -10.63 3.11
C ALA A 64 -10.25 -11.67 4.00
N ARG A 65 -9.15 -12.21 3.48
CA ARG A 65 -8.32 -13.13 4.25
C ARG A 65 -7.61 -12.37 5.39
N PRO A 66 -7.21 -13.06 6.47
CA PRO A 66 -6.30 -12.48 7.44
C PRO A 66 -5.05 -11.92 6.75
N ASN A 67 -4.54 -10.77 7.23
CA ASN A 67 -3.40 -10.04 6.65
C ASN A 67 -3.60 -9.51 5.21
N CYS A 68 -4.85 -9.18 4.85
CA CYS A 68 -5.16 -8.47 3.61
C CYS A 68 -5.29 -6.96 3.88
N TYR A 69 -4.51 -6.14 3.18
CA TYR A 69 -4.48 -4.69 3.31
C TYR A 69 -5.03 -4.06 2.01
N ALA A 70 -5.82 -3.00 2.11
CA ALA A 70 -6.33 -2.33 0.91
C ALA A 70 -5.37 -1.25 0.41
N ALA A 71 -5.10 -1.22 -0.89
CA ALA A 71 -4.42 -0.11 -1.54
C ALA A 71 -5.37 1.07 -1.72
N VAL A 72 -5.05 2.19 -1.08
CA VAL A 72 -5.87 3.40 -1.07
C VAL A 72 -5.04 4.58 -1.58
N MET A 73 -5.60 5.33 -2.53
CA MET A 73 -5.03 6.60 -2.97
C MET A 73 -5.37 7.68 -1.94
N MET A 74 -4.48 7.89 -0.97
CA MET A 74 -4.76 8.71 0.24
C MET A 74 -4.91 10.21 -0.03
N ILE A 75 -4.40 10.70 -1.15
CA ILE A 75 -4.46 12.12 -1.55
C ILE A 75 -5.67 12.47 -2.40
N ASP A 76 -6.53 11.49 -2.70
CA ASP A 76 -7.75 11.70 -3.46
C ASP A 76 -8.76 12.57 -2.66
N PRO A 77 -9.25 13.70 -3.19
CA PRO A 77 -10.16 14.56 -2.42
C PRO A 77 -11.62 14.09 -2.42
N PHE A 78 -12.00 13.08 -3.21
CA PHE A 78 -13.41 12.76 -3.48
C PHE A 78 -14.05 11.64 -2.64
N PRO A 79 -13.33 10.66 -2.07
CA PRO A 79 -13.95 9.58 -1.32
C PRO A 79 -14.68 10.08 -0.08
N LEU A 80 -15.80 9.43 0.24
CA LEU A 80 -16.37 9.45 1.58
C LEU A 80 -15.57 8.46 2.42
N TRP A 81 -14.71 8.98 3.30
CA TRP A 81 -13.69 8.19 3.97
C TRP A 81 -14.28 7.26 5.02
N GLU A 82 -15.30 7.73 5.73
CA GLU A 82 -16.09 6.96 6.67
C GLU A 82 -16.71 5.74 6.00
N ASP A 83 -17.38 5.93 4.85
CA ASP A 83 -17.96 4.83 4.07
C ASP A 83 -16.89 3.82 3.62
N LEU A 84 -15.71 4.30 3.20
CA LEU A 84 -14.60 3.42 2.83
C LEU A 84 -14.08 2.65 4.05
N GLY A 85 -13.91 3.31 5.19
CA GLY A 85 -13.48 2.69 6.45
C GLY A 85 -14.44 1.60 6.92
N ASP A 86 -15.74 1.90 6.93
CA ASP A 86 -16.80 0.95 7.29
C ASP A 86 -16.79 -0.26 6.35
N LEU A 87 -16.71 -0.04 5.03
CA LEU A 87 -16.62 -1.11 4.04
C LEU A 87 -15.40 -2.02 4.25
N LEU A 88 -14.24 -1.45 4.59
CA LEU A 88 -13.03 -2.21 4.83
C LEU A 88 -13.13 -3.07 6.09
N ILE A 89 -13.68 -2.52 7.18
CA ILE A 89 -13.90 -3.22 8.44
C ILE A 89 -14.93 -4.35 8.26
N ASP A 90 -16.06 -4.06 7.62
CA ASP A 90 -17.12 -5.03 7.35
C ASP A 90 -16.63 -6.19 6.46
N GLN A 91 -15.73 -5.89 5.52
CA GLN A 91 -15.08 -6.89 4.67
C GLN A 91 -13.89 -7.57 5.35
N GLY A 92 -13.54 -7.25 6.61
CA GLY A 92 -12.50 -7.93 7.37
C GLY A 92 -11.07 -7.65 6.91
N PHE A 93 -10.81 -6.50 6.31
CA PHE A 93 -9.45 -6.08 5.98
C PHE A 93 -8.62 -5.87 7.25
N ALA A 94 -7.35 -6.27 7.19
CA ALA A 94 -6.41 -6.08 8.28
C ALA A 94 -5.92 -4.63 8.39
N GLY A 95 -5.92 -3.90 7.27
CA GLY A 95 -5.38 -2.55 7.23
C GLY A 95 -5.42 -1.89 5.87
N VAL A 96 -4.70 -0.78 5.75
CA VAL A 96 -4.56 0.00 4.52
C VAL A 96 -3.10 0.24 4.16
N VAL A 97 -2.85 0.53 2.87
CA VAL A 97 -1.61 1.07 2.36
C VAL A 97 -1.87 2.28 1.47
N ASN A 98 -1.01 3.31 1.57
CA ASN A 98 -1.04 4.47 0.69
C ASN A 98 -0.47 4.13 -0.69
N PHE A 99 -1.16 3.30 -1.47
CA PHE A 99 -0.71 2.88 -2.78
C PHE A 99 -1.72 3.27 -3.87
N PRO A 100 -1.27 3.89 -4.97
CA PRO A 100 0.09 4.40 -5.22
C PRO A 100 0.48 5.53 -4.24
N PRO A 101 1.75 5.60 -3.77
CA PRO A 101 2.15 6.64 -2.83
C PRO A 101 2.25 8.00 -3.51
N ALA A 102 1.78 9.04 -2.82
CA ALA A 102 1.80 10.41 -3.36
C ALA A 102 3.23 10.90 -3.66
N SER A 103 4.25 10.35 -3.00
CA SER A 103 5.66 10.67 -3.28
C SER A 103 6.13 10.26 -4.68
N LEU A 104 5.39 9.41 -5.42
CA LEU A 104 5.63 9.13 -6.85
C LEU A 104 4.98 10.16 -7.79
N VAL A 105 3.93 10.86 -7.33
CA VAL A 105 3.16 11.83 -8.13
C VAL A 105 3.71 13.24 -7.92
N GLU A 106 4.12 13.56 -6.70
CA GLU A 106 4.63 14.88 -6.33
C GLU A 106 6.09 15.08 -6.79
N VAL A 107 6.27 15.63 -7.99
CA VAL A 107 7.55 16.24 -8.37
C VAL A 107 7.68 17.59 -7.64
N LYS A 108 8.21 17.58 -6.41
CA LYS A 108 8.52 18.82 -5.70
C LYS A 108 9.59 19.61 -6.44
N GLN A 109 9.19 20.67 -7.14
CA GLN A 109 10.10 21.69 -7.66
C GLN A 109 10.56 22.56 -6.49
N GLY A 110 11.63 22.14 -5.79
CA GLY A 110 12.22 22.91 -4.68
C GLY A 110 12.99 22.04 -3.70
N GLN A 111 13.75 22.66 -2.78
CA GLN A 111 14.32 21.96 -1.63
C GLN A 111 13.18 21.50 -0.71
N PRO A 112 12.91 20.20 -0.56
CA PRO A 112 11.89 19.73 0.35
C PRO A 112 12.31 20.09 1.78
N SER A 113 11.50 20.86 2.51
CA SER A 113 11.73 20.93 3.95
C SER A 113 11.34 19.57 4.57
N PRO A 114 12.04 19.11 5.62
CA PRO A 114 11.73 17.85 6.30
C PRO A 114 10.31 17.78 6.87
N GLN A 115 9.65 18.94 7.03
CA GLN A 115 8.28 19.06 7.54
C GLN A 115 7.20 19.05 6.44
N ASP A 116 7.56 19.26 5.17
CA ASP A 116 6.59 19.34 4.06
C ASP A 116 6.16 17.97 3.53
N GLY A 117 6.57 16.85 4.14
CA GLY A 117 6.21 15.51 3.68
C GLY A 117 4.71 15.25 3.76
N ASN A 118 4.11 14.69 2.68
CA ASN A 118 2.70 14.33 2.45
C ASN A 118 1.83 14.32 3.70
N THR A 119 1.45 15.50 4.20
CA THR A 119 0.76 15.62 5.49
C THR A 119 -0.62 14.99 5.40
N ILE A 120 -1.32 15.21 4.29
CA ILE A 120 -2.63 14.62 4.00
C ILE A 120 -2.57 13.08 4.06
N GLU A 121 -1.58 12.46 3.42
CA GLU A 121 -1.42 11.00 3.40
C GLU A 121 -1.20 10.46 4.81
N ILE A 122 -0.34 11.11 5.60
CA ILE A 122 -0.02 10.68 6.96
C ILE A 122 -1.20 10.87 7.91
N ASP A 123 -1.89 12.01 7.83
CA ASP A 123 -3.06 12.29 8.66
C ASP A 123 -4.20 11.33 8.33
N ARG A 124 -4.37 10.98 7.04
CA ARG A 124 -5.33 9.95 6.61
C ARG A 124 -4.97 8.56 7.13
N MET A 125 -3.71 8.17 7.06
CA MET A 125 -3.23 6.90 7.61
C MET A 125 -3.50 6.83 9.12
N LYS A 126 -3.25 7.91 9.87
CA LYS A 126 -3.58 7.96 11.31
C LYS A 126 -5.06 7.80 11.56
N TRP A 127 -5.92 8.43 10.76
CA TRP A 127 -7.37 8.27 10.88
C TRP A 127 -7.80 6.81 10.66
N PHE A 128 -7.26 6.11 9.65
CA PHE A 128 -7.52 4.68 9.46
C PHE A 128 -7.08 3.84 10.66
N HIS A 129 -5.94 4.19 11.28
CA HIS A 129 -5.49 3.54 12.49
C HIS A 129 -6.43 3.78 13.69
N GLU A 130 -6.94 4.99 13.85
CA GLU A 130 -7.88 5.34 14.92
C GLU A 130 -9.20 4.54 14.85
N ILE A 131 -9.63 4.15 13.65
CA ILE A 131 -10.81 3.28 13.46
C ILE A 131 -10.46 1.78 13.52
N GLY A 132 -9.22 1.42 13.86
CA GLY A 132 -8.81 0.05 14.17
C GLY A 132 -8.13 -0.73 13.03
N LEU A 133 -7.75 -0.06 11.94
CA LEU A 133 -7.06 -0.69 10.82
C LEU A 133 -5.53 -0.61 10.97
N GLY A 134 -4.83 -1.68 10.58
CA GLY A 134 -3.37 -1.72 10.48
C GLY A 134 -2.84 -0.81 9.37
N LEU A 135 -1.56 -0.46 9.45
CA LEU A 135 -0.93 0.48 8.52
C LEU A 135 0.30 -0.11 7.84
N ILE A 136 0.28 -0.12 6.52
CA ILE A 136 1.47 -0.30 5.70
C ILE A 136 1.74 1.01 4.97
N TYR A 137 2.99 1.46 4.95
CA TYR A 137 3.33 2.69 4.22
C TYR A 137 4.18 2.41 2.99
N ALA A 138 3.71 2.80 1.81
CA ALA A 138 4.48 2.80 0.58
C ALA A 138 5.32 4.08 0.49
N ALA A 139 6.63 3.92 0.37
CA ALA A 139 7.60 5.01 0.25
C ALA A 139 8.37 4.89 -1.06
N SER A 140 8.58 6.02 -1.75
CA SER A 140 9.30 6.02 -3.03
C SER A 140 10.79 6.33 -2.91
N ARG A 141 11.21 6.83 -1.73
CA ARG A 141 12.58 7.26 -1.48
C ARG A 141 13.07 6.77 -0.10
N PRO A 142 14.35 6.38 0.04
CA PRO A 142 14.89 5.92 1.32
C PRO A 142 14.76 6.93 2.46
N GLU A 143 14.92 8.23 2.20
CA GLU A 143 14.80 9.29 3.20
C GLU A 143 13.37 9.47 3.75
N GLU A 144 12.36 9.06 2.97
CA GLU A 144 10.96 9.05 3.39
C GLU A 144 10.72 7.96 4.46
N ILE A 145 11.42 6.83 4.37
CA ILE A 145 11.31 5.71 5.31
C ILE A 145 11.63 6.15 6.73
N SER A 146 12.80 6.78 6.95
CA SER A 146 13.17 7.26 8.29
C SER A 146 12.21 8.34 8.81
N THR A 147 11.68 9.17 7.92
CA THR A 147 10.70 10.21 8.30
C THR A 147 9.37 9.59 8.73
N ILE A 148 8.88 8.59 8.00
CA ILE A 148 7.61 7.96 8.31
C ILE A 148 7.68 7.07 9.54
N GLU A 149 8.80 6.37 9.76
CA GLU A 149 9.05 5.62 10.99
C GLU A 149 8.94 6.51 12.23
N LEU A 150 9.40 7.75 12.14
CA LEU A 150 9.25 8.71 13.24
C LEU A 150 7.81 9.19 13.38
N ARG A 151 7.14 9.54 12.27
CA ARG A 151 5.79 10.15 12.28
C ARG A 151 4.66 9.16 12.58
N LEU A 152 4.86 7.88 12.27
CA LEU A 152 3.94 6.77 12.52
C LEU A 152 4.59 5.71 13.44
N SER A 153 5.45 6.16 14.36
CA SER A 153 6.17 5.30 15.28
C SER A 153 5.23 4.39 16.09
N GLY A 154 5.47 3.08 16.01
CA GLY A 154 4.65 2.07 16.68
C GLY A 154 3.31 1.76 16.01
N LEU A 155 2.98 2.41 14.88
CA LEU A 155 1.71 2.21 14.17
C LEU A 155 1.84 1.38 12.89
N LEU A 156 3.07 1.18 12.38
CA LEU A 156 3.33 0.53 11.11
C LEU A 156 3.51 -0.99 11.26
N ASP A 157 2.76 -1.75 10.46
CA ASP A 157 2.91 -3.19 10.29
C ASP A 157 4.03 -3.53 9.30
N ALA A 158 4.22 -2.70 8.26
CA ALA A 158 5.28 -2.81 7.28
C ALA A 158 5.51 -1.50 6.51
N ILE A 159 6.61 -1.44 5.75
CA ILE A 159 6.90 -0.39 4.79
C ILE A 159 7.13 -1.04 3.42
N VAL A 160 6.52 -0.53 2.36
CA VAL A 160 6.76 -0.96 0.98
C VAL A 160 7.65 0.06 0.28
N SER A 161 8.86 -0.33 -0.10
CA SER A 161 9.75 0.46 -0.94
C SER A 161 9.31 0.34 -2.41
N VAL A 162 8.83 1.45 -2.98
CA VAL A 162 8.38 1.59 -4.37
C VAL A 162 9.26 2.64 -5.07
N PRO A 163 10.54 2.34 -5.35
CA PRO A 163 11.43 3.32 -5.95
C PRO A 163 10.92 3.74 -7.34
N VAL A 164 11.30 4.95 -7.78
CA VAL A 164 10.92 5.48 -9.12
C VAL A 164 11.28 4.49 -10.25
N ALA A 165 12.34 3.70 -10.09
CA ALA A 165 12.73 2.68 -11.06
C ALA A 165 11.64 1.59 -11.26
N SER A 166 10.85 1.28 -10.23
CA SER A 166 9.75 0.30 -10.29
C SER A 166 8.56 0.81 -11.10
N LEU A 167 8.52 2.10 -11.50
CA LEU A 167 7.50 2.62 -12.42
C LEU A 167 7.60 1.99 -13.82
N HIS A 168 8.73 1.37 -14.14
CA HIS A 168 8.92 0.61 -15.38
C HIS A 168 8.46 -0.84 -15.29
N THR A 169 8.17 -1.35 -14.09
CA THR A 169 7.71 -2.72 -13.89
C THR A 169 6.39 -2.93 -14.65
N PRO A 170 6.27 -3.99 -15.48
CA PRO A 170 5.05 -4.27 -16.19
C PRO A 170 3.90 -4.60 -15.23
N ILE A 171 2.74 -4.00 -15.49
CA ILE A 171 1.49 -4.30 -14.79
C ILE A 171 1.10 -5.76 -15.07
N SER A 172 0.78 -6.48 -14.01
CA SER A 172 0.26 -7.84 -14.01
C SER A 172 -0.73 -8.01 -12.85
N GLY A 173 -1.47 -9.13 -12.81
CA GLY A 173 -2.42 -9.40 -11.71
C GLY A 173 -1.77 -9.62 -10.34
N SER A 174 -0.43 -9.76 -10.29
CA SER A 174 0.33 -9.92 -9.04
C SER A 174 1.74 -9.34 -9.16
N LEU A 175 2.03 -8.36 -8.31
CA LEU A 175 3.35 -7.75 -8.16
C LEU A 175 3.98 -8.24 -6.85
N LEU A 176 5.06 -9.01 -6.95
CA LEU A 176 5.70 -9.61 -5.78
C LEU A 176 6.49 -8.58 -4.98
N LEU A 177 6.44 -8.72 -3.66
CA LEU A 177 7.18 -7.88 -2.73
C LEU A 177 8.23 -8.73 -2.01
N GLU A 178 9.49 -8.33 -2.14
CA GLU A 178 10.61 -9.03 -1.54
C GLU A 178 10.99 -8.44 -0.17
N CYS A 179 11.05 -9.28 0.85
CA CYS A 179 11.65 -8.91 2.13
C CYS A 179 13.16 -9.17 2.05
N ASP A 180 13.95 -8.15 1.71
CA ASP A 180 15.41 -8.28 1.58
C ASP A 180 16.03 -8.50 2.98
N PRO A 181 16.69 -9.64 3.23
CA PRO A 181 17.30 -9.93 4.53
C PRO A 181 18.39 -8.92 4.91
N THR A 182 19.10 -8.34 3.93
CA THR A 182 20.19 -7.39 4.20
C THR A 182 19.68 -6.06 4.72
N ILE A 183 18.53 -5.61 4.21
CA ILE A 183 17.86 -4.38 4.67
C ILE A 183 17.26 -4.60 6.06
N ASN A 184 16.74 -5.81 6.32
CA ASN A 184 15.96 -6.11 7.53
C ASN A 184 16.77 -6.73 8.69
N ALA A 185 18.01 -7.20 8.45
CA ALA A 185 18.81 -7.92 9.45
C ALA A 185 18.98 -7.17 10.78
N ASP A 186 19.20 -5.85 10.71
CA ASP A 186 19.51 -5.01 11.88
C ASP A 186 18.28 -4.24 12.41
N ARG A 187 17.10 -4.48 11.84
CA ARG A 187 15.85 -3.72 12.11
C ARG A 187 14.98 -4.35 13.20
N ARG A 188 15.58 -4.77 14.34
CA ARG A 188 14.83 -5.41 15.43
C ARG A 188 13.79 -4.47 16.05
N GLY A 189 12.51 -4.85 15.99
CA GLY A 189 11.39 -4.09 16.54
C GLY A 189 10.92 -2.93 15.66
N ALA A 190 11.54 -2.72 14.50
CA ALA A 190 11.08 -1.80 13.47
C ALA A 190 10.20 -2.54 12.45
N PRO A 191 9.30 -1.83 11.73
CA PRO A 191 8.50 -2.45 10.68
C PRO A 191 9.42 -3.03 9.57
N PRO A 192 9.10 -4.22 9.05
CA PRO A 192 9.84 -4.79 7.93
C PRO A 192 9.69 -3.92 6.68
N ILE A 193 10.76 -3.85 5.89
CA ILE A 193 10.77 -3.19 4.58
C ILE A 193 10.62 -4.26 3.49
N LEU A 194 9.58 -4.12 2.68
CA LEU A 194 9.24 -4.95 1.54
C LEU A 194 9.56 -4.18 0.25
N SER A 195 10.31 -4.75 -0.69
CA SER A 195 10.73 -4.05 -1.91
C SER A 195 9.92 -4.52 -3.11
N LEU A 196 9.37 -3.56 -3.87
CA LEU A 196 8.80 -3.82 -5.18
C LEU A 196 9.91 -3.81 -6.23
N ARG A 197 10.18 -4.96 -6.87
CA ARG A 197 11.18 -5.12 -7.92
C ARG A 197 10.54 -5.25 -9.29
#